data_AF-M2SZT1-F1
#
_entry.id   AF-M2SZT1-F1
#
_cell.length_a   1.000
_cell.length_b   1.000
_cell.length_c   1.000
_cell.angle_alpha   90.00
_cell.angle_beta   90.00
_cell.angle_gamma   90.00
#
_symmetry.space_group_name_H-M   'P 1'
#
loop_
_entity.id
_entity.type
_entity.pdbx_description
1 polymer ?
#
loop_
_entity_poly.entity_id
_entity_poly.type
_entity_poly.pdbx_seq_one_letter_code
_entity_poly.pdbx_strand_id
1 'polypeptide(L)'
;ASNQDDRQDENGTVRPEDELALLPYMPPLFGCELPPCGLMPQIAYQNVVQRLRKWWLLRAKETPTEISLTYICEKVFDDLLDESEKLPFGKANNTTRRTPWRREQVFKFEPCWAHYFVLEARQMNERSSTTAIKQETRDAHPEAEYGIPMTLGIHVKNPANREHVCHLWREWHKKKRRPIPTLNLQGSAAAVEEVTGNMQEDLKGNGETENDCIM
;
A
#
# COMPACT_ATOMS: atom_id res chain seq x y z
N ALA A 1 -1.38 -46.01 17.74
CA ALA A 1 -0.49 -44.84 17.75
C ALA A 1 -1.24 -43.71 17.03
N SER A 2 -1.54 -42.64 17.76
CA SER A 2 -2.35 -41.52 17.28
C SER A 2 -1.53 -40.66 16.33
N ASN A 3 -2.00 -40.46 15.10
CA ASN A 3 -1.45 -39.50 14.15
C ASN A 3 -1.95 -38.10 14.54
N GLN A 4 -1.17 -37.37 15.33
CA GLN A 4 -1.29 -35.91 15.41
C GLN A 4 -0.49 -35.31 14.25
N ASP A 5 -1.17 -35.12 13.13
CA ASP A 5 -0.78 -34.16 12.09
C ASP A 5 -1.15 -32.76 12.62
N ASP A 6 -0.35 -32.27 13.59
CA ASP A 6 -0.38 -30.88 14.02
C ASP A 6 0.19 -30.03 12.88
N ARG A 7 -0.68 -29.65 11.95
CA ARG A 7 -0.41 -28.59 10.97
C ARG A 7 -0.36 -27.25 11.67
N GLN A 8 0.76 -26.99 12.34
CA GLN A 8 1.16 -25.64 12.71
C GLN A 8 1.60 -24.90 11.43
N ASP A 9 0.65 -24.26 10.74
CA ASP A 9 0.98 -23.30 9.67
C ASP A 9 0.02 -22.08 9.66
N GLU A 10 -0.59 -21.78 10.80
CA GLU A 10 -1.48 -20.61 10.96
C GLU A 10 -0.75 -19.30 11.29
N ASN A 11 0.58 -19.31 11.46
CA ASN A 11 1.26 -18.21 12.16
C ASN A 11 1.70 -17.02 11.26
N GLY A 12 1.15 -16.88 10.05
CA GLY A 12 1.62 -15.82 9.13
C GLY A 12 0.75 -15.52 7.91
N THR A 13 -0.50 -15.98 7.89
CA THR A 13 -1.42 -15.76 6.76
C THR A 13 -2.66 -15.02 7.26
N VAL A 14 -2.88 -13.82 6.72
CA VAL A 14 -4.10 -13.05 6.95
C VAL A 14 -5.24 -13.69 6.16
N ARG A 15 -6.42 -13.82 6.76
CA ARG A 15 -7.57 -14.41 6.07
C ARG A 15 -8.00 -13.50 4.90
N PRO A 16 -8.50 -14.05 3.78
CA PRO A 16 -8.90 -13.23 2.62
C PRO A 16 -9.93 -12.14 2.98
N GLU A 17 -10.84 -12.42 3.90
CA GLU A 17 -11.86 -11.48 4.35
C GLU A 17 -11.26 -10.32 5.14
N ASP A 18 -10.32 -10.63 6.05
CA ASP A 18 -9.55 -9.64 6.82
C ASP A 18 -8.72 -8.77 5.87
N GLU A 19 -8.08 -9.38 4.86
CA GLU A 19 -7.31 -8.65 3.86
C GLU A 19 -8.18 -7.63 3.14
N LEU A 20 -9.32 -8.06 2.59
CA LEU A 20 -10.24 -7.18 1.86
C LEU A 20 -10.74 -6.00 2.70
N ALA A 21 -10.98 -6.22 3.99
CA ALA A 21 -11.40 -5.15 4.91
C ALA A 21 -10.27 -4.13 5.19
N LEU A 22 -9.01 -4.58 5.16
CA LEU A 22 -7.84 -3.75 5.45
C LEU A 22 -7.27 -3.04 4.21
N LEU A 23 -7.50 -3.57 3.00
CA LEU A 23 -6.97 -2.99 1.74
C LEU A 23 -7.27 -1.49 1.55
N PRO A 24 -8.47 -0.96 1.86
CA PRO A 24 -8.75 0.48 1.72
C PRO A 24 -7.88 1.38 2.58
N TYR A 25 -7.32 0.84 3.67
CA TYR A 25 -6.46 1.57 4.61
C TYR A 25 -4.98 1.39 4.33
N MET A 26 -4.64 0.57 3.35
CA MET A 26 -3.27 0.30 2.99
C MET A 26 -2.60 1.58 2.47
N PRO A 27 -1.39 1.91 2.96
CA PRO A 27 -0.63 3.06 2.49
C PRO A 27 -0.48 3.06 0.97
N PRO A 28 -0.74 4.18 0.27
CA PRO A 28 -0.59 4.29 -1.18
C PRO A 28 0.82 3.93 -1.67
N LEU A 29 1.83 4.10 -0.81
CA LEU A 29 3.20 3.66 -1.04
C LEU A 29 3.28 2.17 -1.41
N PHE A 30 2.42 1.33 -0.84
CA PHE A 30 2.34 -0.12 -1.08
C PHE A 30 1.30 -0.50 -2.15
N GLY A 31 0.84 0.47 -2.95
CA GLY A 31 -0.06 0.23 -4.09
C GLY A 31 0.60 -0.62 -5.19
N CYS A 32 -0.22 -1.32 -5.98
CA CYS A 32 0.27 -2.23 -7.02
C CYS A 32 0.59 -1.55 -8.37
N GLU A 33 0.37 -0.23 -8.50
CA GLU A 33 0.63 0.48 -9.76
C GLU A 33 2.12 0.44 -10.11
N LEU A 34 2.41 0.02 -11.35
CA LEU A 34 3.77 -0.19 -11.81
C LEU A 34 4.49 1.12 -12.13
N PRO A 35 5.78 1.23 -11.77
CA PRO A 35 6.62 2.35 -12.17
C PRO A 35 6.91 2.30 -13.69
N PRO A 36 7.10 3.46 -14.34
CA PRO A 36 7.42 3.54 -15.77
C PRO A 36 8.90 3.22 -16.03
N CYS A 37 9.27 1.96 -15.84
CA CYS A 37 10.62 1.44 -16.07
C CYS A 37 10.58 0.11 -16.84
N GLY A 38 11.77 -0.48 -17.06
CA GLY A 38 11.89 -1.74 -17.79
C GLY A 38 11.26 -2.93 -17.06
N LEU A 39 11.04 -4.02 -17.79
CA LEU A 39 10.37 -5.22 -17.27
C LEU A 39 11.04 -5.82 -16.02
N MET A 40 12.37 -5.94 -16.01
CA MET A 40 13.09 -6.51 -14.87
C MET A 40 12.91 -5.70 -13.57
N PRO A 41 13.15 -4.37 -13.56
CA PRO A 41 12.85 -3.57 -12.37
C PRO A 41 11.36 -3.50 -12.04
N GLN A 42 10.43 -3.60 -13.01
CA GLN A 42 8.99 -3.68 -12.71
C GLN A 42 8.61 -4.95 -11.96
N ILE A 43 9.13 -6.12 -12.36
CA ILE A 43 8.88 -7.38 -11.64
C ILE A 43 9.49 -7.32 -10.24
N ALA A 44 10.70 -6.75 -10.10
CA ALA A 44 11.33 -6.57 -8.80
C ALA A 44 10.50 -5.67 -7.88
N TYR A 45 9.94 -4.59 -8.43
CA TYR A 45 9.01 -3.71 -7.72
C TYR A 45 7.80 -4.50 -7.19
N GLN A 46 7.15 -5.30 -8.04
CA GLN A 46 6.00 -6.12 -7.65
C GLN A 46 6.35 -7.09 -6.52
N ASN A 47 7.49 -7.77 -6.60
CA ASN A 47 7.95 -8.71 -5.57
C ASN A 47 8.14 -8.00 -4.22
N VAL A 48 8.79 -6.83 -4.23
CA VAL A 48 9.02 -6.04 -3.00
C VAL A 48 7.70 -5.52 -2.44
N VAL A 49 6.81 -4.99 -3.29
CA VAL A 49 5.48 -4.53 -2.86
C VAL A 49 4.68 -5.66 -2.24
N GLN A 50 4.67 -6.86 -2.82
CA GLN A 50 3.97 -8.00 -2.22
C GLN A 50 4.48 -8.34 -0.82
N ARG A 51 5.80 -8.30 -0.60
CA ARG A 51 6.41 -8.49 0.73
C ARG A 51 5.98 -7.40 1.71
N LEU A 52 6.05 -6.13 1.30
CA LEU A 52 5.64 -4.99 2.14
C LEU A 52 4.16 -5.07 2.52
N ARG A 53 3.29 -5.39 1.55
CA ARG A 53 1.85 -5.58 1.76
C ARG A 53 1.57 -6.70 2.76
N LYS A 54 2.25 -7.84 2.61
CA LYS A 54 2.12 -8.96 3.55
C LYS A 54 2.49 -8.52 4.97
N TRP A 55 3.63 -7.87 5.15
CA TRP A 55 4.05 -7.36 6.46
C TRP A 55 3.08 -6.34 7.03
N TRP A 56 2.59 -5.42 6.21
CA TRP A 56 1.61 -4.42 6.64
C TRP A 56 0.30 -5.07 7.09
N LEU A 57 -0.23 -6.03 6.32
CA LEU A 57 -1.47 -6.75 6.66
C LEU A 57 -1.33 -7.52 7.98
N LEU A 58 -0.20 -8.19 8.21
CA LEU A 58 0.08 -8.88 9.47
C LEU A 58 0.05 -7.91 10.65
N ARG A 59 0.74 -6.77 10.53
CA ARG A 59 0.77 -5.74 11.57
C ARG A 59 -0.56 -5.04 11.78
N ALA A 60 -1.31 -4.80 10.71
CA ALA A 60 -2.64 -4.20 10.80
C ALA A 60 -3.63 -5.10 11.55
N LYS A 61 -3.48 -6.41 11.43
CA LYS A 61 -4.27 -7.40 12.18
C LYS A 61 -3.88 -7.48 13.65
N GLU A 62 -2.59 -7.45 13.96
CA GLU A 62 -2.07 -7.59 15.34
C GLU A 62 -2.20 -6.28 16.15
N THR A 63 -1.79 -5.16 15.57
CA THR A 63 -1.66 -3.86 16.24
C THR A 63 -2.06 -2.71 15.29
N PRO A 64 -3.37 -2.52 15.02
CA PRO A 64 -3.86 -1.59 14.00
C PRO A 64 -3.50 -0.12 14.25
N THR A 65 -3.27 0.27 15.51
CA THR A 65 -3.02 1.67 15.91
C THR A 65 -1.56 2.11 15.79
N GLU A 66 -0.61 1.19 15.62
CA GLU A 66 0.84 1.47 15.72
C GLU A 66 1.63 0.91 14.52
N ILE A 67 1.09 1.04 13.31
CA ILE A 67 1.75 0.52 12.12
C ILE A 67 2.84 1.48 11.64
N SER A 68 4.08 1.24 12.04
CA SER A 68 5.23 1.99 11.55
C SER A 68 5.63 1.56 10.13
N LEU A 69 5.41 2.46 9.16
CA LEU A 69 5.81 2.24 7.77
C LEU A 69 7.32 2.08 7.61
N THR A 70 8.09 2.92 8.32
CA THR A 70 9.54 2.89 8.30
C THR A 70 10.05 1.53 8.76
N TYR A 71 9.51 1.02 9.87
CA TYR A 71 9.86 -0.31 10.38
C TYR A 71 9.59 -1.42 9.37
N ILE A 72 8.41 -1.43 8.73
CA ILE A 72 8.07 -2.44 7.71
C ILE A 72 9.04 -2.38 6.53
N CYS A 73 9.35 -1.17 6.05
CA CYS A 73 10.26 -1.00 4.92
C CYS A 73 11.69 -1.43 5.27
N GLU A 74 12.19 -1.04 6.44
CA GLU A 74 13.51 -1.43 6.93
C GLU A 74 13.61 -2.94 7.09
N LYS A 75 12.58 -3.59 7.66
CA LYS A 75 12.57 -5.04 7.83
C LYS A 75 12.65 -5.78 6.50
N VAL A 76 11.88 -5.36 5.50
CA VAL A 76 11.93 -5.97 4.15
C VAL A 76 13.26 -5.70 3.46
N PHE A 77 13.86 -4.53 3.67
CA PHE A 77 15.16 -4.19 3.14
C PHE A 77 16.27 -5.07 3.74
N ASP A 78 16.30 -5.21 5.06
CA ASP A 78 17.27 -6.06 5.77
C ASP A 78 17.14 -7.53 5.34
N ASP A 79 15.91 -8.06 5.24
CA ASP A 79 15.67 -9.43 4.78
C ASP A 79 16.23 -9.65 3.35
N LEU A 80 16.11 -8.65 2.46
CA LEU A 80 16.65 -8.71 1.10
C LEU A 80 18.17 -8.55 1.05
N LEU A 81 18.76 -7.74 1.92
CA LEU A 81 20.21 -7.64 2.06
C LEU A 81 20.80 -8.97 2.53
N ASP A 82 20.24 -9.56 3.58
CA ASP A 82 20.60 -10.89 4.08
C ASP A 82 20.53 -11.96 2.97
N GLU A 83 19.45 -11.96 2.18
CA GLU A 83 19.30 -12.85 1.02
C GLU A 83 20.38 -12.60 -0.05
N SER A 84 20.77 -11.34 -0.25
CA SER A 84 21.79 -10.95 -1.23
C SER A 84 23.20 -11.34 -0.80
N GLU A 85 23.49 -11.35 0.50
CA GLU A 85 24.77 -11.79 1.06
C GLU A 85 24.89 -13.31 1.02
N LYS A 86 23.83 -14.03 1.40
CA LYS A 86 23.79 -15.51 1.38
C LYS A 86 23.88 -16.05 -0.05
N LEU A 87 23.22 -15.36 -0.99
CA LEU A 87 23.21 -15.72 -2.40
C LEU A 87 23.54 -14.45 -3.21
N PRO A 88 24.81 -14.14 -3.46
CA PRO A 88 25.17 -12.96 -4.24
C PRO A 88 24.84 -13.15 -5.73
N PHE A 89 24.58 -12.03 -6.41
CA PHE A 89 24.28 -12.01 -7.84
C PHE A 89 25.42 -12.63 -8.66
N GLY A 90 25.07 -13.44 -9.66
CA GLY A 90 26.03 -14.09 -10.56
C GLY A 90 26.75 -15.29 -9.94
N LYS A 91 26.44 -15.66 -8.69
CA LYS A 91 26.98 -16.84 -8.01
C LYS A 91 25.93 -17.93 -7.76
N ALA A 92 24.67 -17.73 -8.15
CA ALA A 92 23.68 -18.80 -8.17
C ALA A 92 24.05 -19.78 -9.31
N ASN A 93 24.90 -20.74 -8.99
CA ASN A 93 25.20 -21.87 -9.87
C ASN A 93 23.95 -22.76 -10.04
N ASN A 94 23.96 -23.66 -11.02
CA ASN A 94 22.83 -24.56 -11.33
C ASN A 94 22.30 -25.35 -10.12
N THR A 95 23.11 -25.50 -9.07
CA THR A 95 22.84 -26.21 -7.81
C THR A 95 22.21 -25.34 -6.71
N THR A 96 22.40 -24.01 -6.73
CA THR A 96 21.92 -23.13 -5.66
C THR A 96 20.89 -22.17 -6.22
N ARG A 97 19.61 -22.55 -6.13
CA ARG A 97 18.49 -21.68 -6.52
C ARG A 97 18.11 -20.80 -5.34
N ARG A 98 17.80 -19.52 -5.61
CA ARG A 98 17.17 -18.64 -4.61
C ARG A 98 15.84 -19.24 -4.18
N THR A 99 15.52 -19.10 -2.90
CA THR A 99 14.21 -19.47 -2.35
C THR A 99 13.59 -18.22 -1.71
N PRO A 100 12.39 -17.79 -2.14
CA PRO A 100 11.65 -18.31 -3.30
C PRO A 100 12.38 -18.07 -4.63
N TRP A 101 12.08 -18.92 -5.63
CA TRP A 101 12.73 -18.88 -6.95
C TRP A 101 12.48 -17.54 -7.65
N ARG A 102 13.58 -16.88 -8.05
CA ARG A 102 13.59 -15.59 -8.75
C ARG A 102 14.72 -15.57 -9.77
N ARG A 103 14.48 -14.91 -10.91
CA ARG A 103 15.54 -14.65 -11.90
C ARG A 103 16.58 -13.69 -11.30
N GLU A 104 17.87 -13.94 -11.49
CA GLU A 104 18.92 -13.07 -10.95
C GLU A 104 18.81 -11.63 -11.44
N GLN A 105 18.45 -11.44 -12.72
CA GLN A 105 18.27 -10.11 -13.33
C GLN A 105 17.13 -9.31 -12.67
N VAL A 106 16.14 -9.99 -12.08
CA VAL A 106 15.08 -9.36 -11.30
C VAL A 106 15.60 -9.06 -9.89
N PHE A 107 16.20 -10.06 -9.24
CA PHE A 107 16.69 -9.93 -7.86
C PHE A 107 17.68 -8.78 -7.67
N LYS A 108 18.53 -8.51 -8.68
CA LYS A 108 19.44 -7.36 -8.67
C LYS A 108 18.75 -6.03 -8.31
N PHE A 109 17.49 -5.84 -8.67
CA PHE A 109 16.74 -4.61 -8.42
C PHE A 109 15.90 -4.66 -7.14
N GLU A 110 15.70 -5.82 -6.51
CA GLU A 110 14.85 -5.95 -5.31
C GLU A 110 15.41 -5.14 -4.11
N PRO A 111 16.71 -5.25 -3.73
CA PRO A 111 17.28 -4.42 -2.68
C PRO A 111 17.23 -2.91 -2.98
N CYS A 112 17.42 -2.53 -4.26
CA CYS A 112 17.33 -1.13 -4.69
C CYS A 112 15.92 -0.56 -4.47
N TRP A 113 14.89 -1.34 -4.82
CA TRP A 113 13.50 -0.97 -4.56
C TRP A 113 13.18 -0.91 -3.08
N ALA A 114 13.63 -1.88 -2.30
CA ALA A 114 13.41 -1.88 -0.85
C ALA A 114 14.08 -0.67 -0.18
N HIS A 115 15.31 -0.32 -0.58
CA HIS A 115 15.96 0.91 -0.11
C HIS A 115 15.16 2.16 -0.50
N TYR A 116 14.65 2.24 -1.73
CA TYR A 116 13.76 3.32 -2.14
C TYR A 116 12.54 3.47 -1.21
N PHE A 117 11.89 2.36 -0.84
CA PHE A 117 10.75 2.40 0.08
C PHE A 117 11.13 2.88 1.49
N VAL A 118 12.31 2.52 2.00
CA VAL A 118 12.83 3.05 3.27
C VAL A 118 12.96 4.58 3.20
N LEU A 119 13.54 5.10 2.13
CA LEU A 119 13.71 6.56 1.95
C LEU A 119 12.35 7.27 1.87
N GLU A 120 11.40 6.73 1.12
CA GLU A 120 10.05 7.29 1.00
C GLU A 120 9.30 7.25 2.33
N ALA A 121 9.35 6.13 3.07
CA ALA A 121 8.69 6.00 4.36
C ALA A 121 9.24 7.01 5.38
N ARG A 122 10.57 7.19 5.42
CA ARG A 122 11.22 8.22 6.25
C ARG A 122 10.76 9.63 5.84
N GLN A 123 10.74 9.91 4.54
CA GLN A 123 10.31 11.22 4.04
C GLN A 123 8.84 11.50 4.38
N MET A 124 7.96 10.50 4.32
CA MET A 124 6.55 10.64 4.74
C MET A 124 6.44 10.94 6.24
N ASN A 125 7.22 10.26 7.08
CA ASN A 125 7.22 10.50 8.52
C ASN A 125 7.73 11.91 8.88
N GLU A 126 8.77 12.38 8.18
CA GLU A 126 9.27 13.74 8.31
C GLU A 126 8.20 14.76 7.95
N ARG A 127 7.48 14.60 6.83
CA ARG A 127 6.42 15.54 6.39
C ARG A 127 5.36 15.74 7.46
N SER A 128 4.93 14.66 8.12
CA SER A 128 3.96 14.74 9.22
C SER A 128 4.46 15.54 10.42
N SER A 129 5.78 15.70 10.57
CA SER A 129 6.43 16.39 11.69
C SER A 129 7.02 17.75 11.29
N THR A 130 6.91 18.16 10.02
CA THR A 130 7.62 19.32 9.48
C THR A 130 6.85 20.63 9.68
N THR A 131 7.54 21.70 10.08
CA THR A 131 6.98 23.05 10.22
C THR A 131 6.74 23.73 8.86
N ALA A 132 5.78 24.65 8.79
CA ALA A 132 5.33 25.32 7.56
C ALA A 132 6.47 25.93 6.70
N ILE A 133 7.53 26.44 7.33
CA ILE A 133 8.68 27.08 6.64
C ILE A 133 9.48 26.08 5.79
N LYS A 134 9.65 24.84 6.28
CA LYS A 134 10.37 23.78 5.54
C LYS A 134 9.50 23.17 4.43
N GLN A 135 8.18 23.31 4.54
CA GLN A 135 7.23 22.91 3.51
C GLN A 135 7.36 23.85 2.29
N GLU A 136 7.38 25.17 2.50
CA GLU A 136 7.53 26.16 1.42
C GLU A 136 8.83 25.99 0.62
N THR A 137 9.94 25.62 1.28
CA THR A 137 11.22 25.39 0.57
C THR A 137 11.18 24.13 -0.29
N ARG A 138 10.42 23.11 0.10
CA ARG A 138 10.23 21.87 -0.70
C ARG A 138 9.33 22.13 -1.90
N ASP A 139 8.24 22.89 -1.70
CA ASP A 139 7.29 23.26 -2.76
C ASP A 139 7.94 24.15 -3.84
N ALA A 140 9.01 24.86 -3.50
CA ALA A 140 9.76 25.66 -4.46
C ALA A 140 10.50 24.83 -5.52
N HIS A 141 10.89 23.57 -5.24
CA HIS A 141 11.73 22.74 -6.13
C HIS A 141 11.15 21.32 -6.32
N PRO A 142 9.94 21.19 -6.91
CA PRO A 142 9.26 19.90 -7.06
C PRO A 142 10.02 18.94 -7.99
N GLU A 143 10.82 19.46 -8.93
CA GLU A 143 11.54 18.62 -9.90
C GLU A 143 12.62 17.74 -9.25
N ALA A 144 13.22 18.20 -8.14
CA ALA A 144 14.16 17.41 -7.36
C ALA A 144 13.47 16.30 -6.56
N GLU A 145 12.18 16.50 -6.23
CA GLU A 145 11.42 15.61 -5.37
C GLU A 145 10.85 14.40 -6.11
N TYR A 146 10.53 14.56 -7.40
CA TYR A 146 9.82 13.57 -8.22
C TYR A 146 10.66 12.95 -9.35
N GLY A 147 11.99 13.05 -9.25
CA GLY A 147 12.93 12.47 -10.20
C GLY A 147 13.04 10.94 -10.10
N ILE A 148 13.60 10.31 -11.14
CA ILE A 148 13.90 8.86 -11.14
C ILE A 148 14.89 8.58 -10.01
N PRO A 149 14.57 7.72 -9.02
CA PRO A 149 15.47 7.46 -7.91
C PRO A 149 16.79 6.87 -8.40
N MET A 150 17.90 7.56 -8.11
CA MET A 150 19.24 7.12 -8.53
C MET A 150 19.61 5.76 -7.92
N THR A 151 19.06 5.45 -6.75
CA THR A 151 19.22 4.16 -6.05
C THR A 151 18.79 2.97 -6.89
N LEU A 152 17.90 3.16 -7.88
CA LEU A 152 17.40 2.11 -8.75
C LEU A 152 18.35 1.81 -9.93
N GLY A 153 19.33 2.67 -10.20
CA GLY A 153 20.22 2.53 -11.36
C GLY A 153 19.48 2.48 -12.71
N ILE A 154 18.28 3.09 -12.77
CA ILE A 154 17.45 3.12 -13.98
C ILE A 154 17.83 4.36 -14.78
N HIS A 155 18.28 4.12 -16.01
CA HIS A 155 18.64 5.19 -16.95
C HIS A 155 17.71 5.19 -18.15
N VAL A 156 17.20 6.36 -18.53
CA VAL A 156 16.45 6.51 -19.78
C VAL A 156 17.43 6.48 -20.94
N LYS A 157 17.47 5.36 -21.67
CA LYS A 157 18.42 5.13 -22.77
C LYS A 157 18.12 5.97 -24.00
N ASN A 158 16.84 6.22 -24.29
CA ASN A 158 16.43 6.97 -25.47
C ASN A 158 16.27 8.46 -25.10
N PRO A 159 17.12 9.38 -25.58
CA PRO A 159 16.99 10.79 -25.24
C PRO A 159 15.67 11.39 -25.73
N ALA A 160 15.10 10.87 -26.83
CA ALA A 160 13.86 11.40 -27.41
C ALA A 160 12.62 11.15 -26.53
N ASN A 161 12.64 10.14 -25.65
CA ASN A 161 11.51 9.87 -24.75
C ASN A 161 11.76 10.31 -23.31
N ARG A 162 12.91 10.96 -23.02
CA ARG A 162 13.33 11.32 -21.67
C ARG A 162 12.30 12.16 -20.94
N GLU A 163 11.81 13.21 -21.57
CA GLU A 163 10.80 14.10 -20.96
C GLU A 163 9.52 13.36 -20.62
N HIS A 164 9.02 12.54 -21.56
CA HIS A 164 7.82 11.74 -21.36
C HIS A 164 7.98 10.74 -20.20
N VAL A 165 9.10 10.02 -20.15
CA VAL A 165 9.38 9.07 -19.06
C VAL A 165 9.47 9.80 -17.71
N CYS A 166 10.15 10.95 -17.66
CA CYS A 166 10.19 11.78 -16.45
C CYS A 166 8.79 12.23 -16.02
N HIS A 167 7.93 12.63 -16.94
CA HIS A 167 6.54 12.96 -16.64
C HIS A 167 5.77 11.78 -16.04
N LEU A 168 5.90 10.58 -16.62
CA LEU A 168 5.27 9.37 -16.08
C LEU A 168 5.76 9.06 -14.65
N TRP A 169 7.05 9.25 -14.37
CA TRP A 169 7.61 9.08 -13.02
C TRP A 169 7.00 10.07 -12.03
N ARG A 170 6.85 11.34 -12.42
CA ARG A 170 6.17 12.35 -11.58
C ARG A 170 4.75 11.91 -11.22
N GLU A 171 3.96 11.50 -12.21
CA GLU A 171 2.59 11.04 -11.98
C GLU A 171 2.52 9.77 -11.13
N TRP A 172 3.48 8.86 -11.31
CA TRP A 172 3.58 7.66 -10.48
C TRP A 172 3.89 8.00 -9.02
N HIS A 173 4.90 8.84 -8.75
CA HIS A 173 5.22 9.26 -7.38
C HIS A 173 4.09 10.02 -6.70
N LYS A 174 3.38 10.91 -7.42
CA LYS A 174 2.19 11.60 -6.89
C LYS A 174 1.15 10.63 -6.36
N LYS A 175 0.96 9.48 -7.01
CA LYS A 175 0.04 8.43 -6.55
C LYS A 175 0.57 7.73 -5.30
N LYS A 176 1.87 7.42 -5.25
CA LYS A 176 2.50 6.73 -4.10
C LYS A 176 2.61 7.59 -2.84
N ARG A 177 2.73 8.90 -2.99
CA ARG A 177 2.85 9.88 -1.89
C ARG A 177 1.53 10.50 -1.45
N ARG A 178 0.40 9.91 -1.85
CA ARG A 178 -0.91 10.34 -1.33
C ARG A 178 -0.96 10.14 0.18
N PRO A 179 -1.76 10.95 0.91
CA PRO A 179 -1.97 10.76 2.34
C PRO A 179 -2.41 9.33 2.65
N ILE A 180 -1.92 8.81 3.78
CA ILE A 180 -2.28 7.47 4.27
C ILE A 180 -3.71 7.53 4.80
N PRO A 181 -4.62 6.66 4.34
CA PRO A 181 -5.97 6.61 4.89
C PRO A 181 -5.95 6.23 6.37
N THR A 182 -6.76 6.90 7.19
CA THR A 182 -6.82 6.63 8.63
C THR A 182 -7.65 5.38 8.91
N LEU A 183 -7.05 4.40 9.59
CA LEU A 183 -7.72 3.18 10.03
C LEU A 183 -8.50 3.47 11.34
N ASN A 184 -9.77 3.87 11.22
CA ASN A 184 -10.66 4.07 12.38
C ASN A 184 -11.45 2.79 12.65
N LEU A 185 -10.92 1.89 13.50
CA LEU A 185 -11.56 0.60 13.80
C LEU A 185 -12.80 0.69 14.73
N GLN A 186 -13.32 1.88 15.01
CA GLN A 186 -14.33 2.11 16.04
C GLN A 186 -15.79 1.92 15.57
N GLY A 187 -16.02 1.44 14.34
CA GLY A 187 -17.33 1.43 13.69
C GLY A 187 -18.01 0.08 13.45
N SER A 188 -17.54 -1.03 14.05
CA SER A 188 -18.08 -2.37 13.75
C SER A 188 -18.89 -3.02 14.89
N ALA A 189 -19.63 -2.21 15.67
CA ALA A 189 -20.55 -2.73 16.69
C ALA A 189 -21.86 -1.94 16.87
N ALA A 190 -22.17 -0.94 16.04
CA ALA A 190 -23.36 -0.11 16.19
C ALA A 190 -24.12 0.07 14.86
N ALA A 191 -24.59 -1.03 14.29
CA ALA A 191 -25.60 -1.01 13.23
C ALA A 191 -26.51 -2.25 13.33
N VAL A 192 -26.95 -2.58 14.55
CA VAL A 192 -28.10 -3.46 14.79
C VAL A 192 -28.81 -2.94 16.04
N GLU A 193 -29.45 -1.79 15.94
CA GLU A 193 -30.57 -1.47 16.82
C GLU A 193 -31.78 -1.12 15.95
N GLU A 194 -32.69 -2.08 15.93
CA GLU A 194 -34.14 -1.93 15.97
C GLU A 194 -34.77 -0.80 15.16
N VAL A 195 -35.13 -1.09 13.92
CA VAL A 195 -36.37 -0.54 13.33
C VAL A 195 -37.52 -1.32 13.96
N THR A 196 -37.87 -0.97 15.19
CA THR A 196 -39.17 -1.32 15.77
C THR A 196 -40.22 -0.41 15.12
N GLY A 197 -41.03 -1.04 14.28
CA GLY A 197 -42.17 -0.39 13.63
C GLY A 197 -43.14 0.13 14.67
N ASN A 198 -43.43 1.42 14.59
CA ASN A 198 -44.53 2.05 15.32
C ASN A 198 -45.54 2.53 14.29
N MET A 199 -46.49 1.64 13.92
CA MET A 199 -47.72 2.02 13.24
C MET A 199 -48.61 2.69 14.28
N GLN A 200 -48.80 4.00 14.17
CA GLN A 200 -49.85 4.70 14.91
C GLN A 200 -50.92 5.11 13.90
N GLU A 201 -52.03 4.36 13.95
CA GLU A 201 -53.31 4.74 13.39
C GLU A 201 -53.80 6.02 14.08
N ASP A 202 -54.27 6.99 13.31
CA ASP A 202 -55.24 7.96 13.81
C ASP A 202 -56.31 8.22 12.72
N LEU A 203 -57.51 7.73 13.04
CA LEU A 203 -58.77 7.98 12.36
C LEU A 203 -59.51 9.11 13.09
N LYS A 204 -59.84 10.19 12.37
CA LYS A 204 -61.00 11.10 12.56
C LYS A 204 -60.87 12.23 11.51
N GLY A 205 -61.84 12.55 10.66
CA GLY A 205 -63.29 12.46 10.77
C GLY A 205 -63.86 13.87 10.89
N ASN A 206 -64.78 14.22 9.98
CA ASN A 206 -65.51 15.50 9.75
C ASN A 206 -64.88 16.35 8.63
N GLY A 207 -65.55 16.76 7.56
CA GLY A 207 -66.98 16.86 7.28
C GLY A 207 -67.27 18.26 6.73
N GLU A 208 -68.14 18.35 5.71
CA GLU A 208 -68.72 19.57 5.09
C GLU A 208 -67.86 20.24 3.98
N THR A 209 -68.36 20.68 2.82
CA THR A 209 -69.72 20.74 2.24
C THR A 209 -69.58 20.95 0.71
N GLU A 210 -70.54 20.41 -0.05
CA GLU A 210 -70.83 20.81 -1.43
C GLU A 210 -71.11 22.33 -1.53
N ASN A 211 -70.69 22.96 -2.63
CA ASN A 211 -71.53 23.92 -3.34
C ASN A 211 -71.05 24.14 -4.78
N ASP A 212 -71.98 23.91 -5.69
CA ASP A 212 -72.03 24.33 -7.10
C ASP A 212 -71.65 25.80 -7.32
N CYS A 213 -70.97 26.10 -8.43
CA CYS A 213 -71.59 26.90 -9.50
C CYS A 213 -70.68 27.02 -10.74
N ILE A 214 -71.29 26.59 -11.85
CA ILE A 214 -70.93 26.87 -13.24
C ILE A 214 -71.23 28.35 -13.55
N MET A 215 -70.32 29.02 -14.25
CA MET A 215 -70.56 30.02 -15.30
C MET A 215 -69.34 30.09 -16.21
#